data_AF-A0A1I0Z4W9-F1
#
_entry.id   AF-A0A1I0Z4W9-F1
#
_cell.length_a   1.000
_cell.length_b   1.000
_cell.length_c   1.000
_cell.angle_alpha   90.00
_cell.angle_beta   90.00
_cell.angle_gamma   90.00
#
_symmetry.space_group_name_H-M   'P 1'
#
loop_
_entity.id
_entity.type
_entity.pdbx_description
1 polymer ?
#
loop_
_entity_poly.entity_id
_entity_poly.type
_entity_poly.pdbx_seq_one_letter_code
_entity_poly.pdbx_strand_id
1 'polypeptide(L)'
;MKKLILIFITILAVTSWACGSETKKTVSTVKSDTGNEALEEKSSNKSSKNISTIDITKVSVIKDDNMLEEQKKVIDAFFEAFKNKDFDTMKSYCTKECVDSCFLEDSFCDMTSAQIESYIDGEESFRYYENEDEYWVGVYLDCNLRKNSNIILSGSGFFRTVKIKKSQNSWLINGMGLINDYEGDLILPETDKTINIQKITYVTNGEKKLKEQKKVIDAFFEAFKNKDFDTMKSYCTDYCKMHYFGDDSFYNIKSAEIDSYDDGDMALRYWEYYNIYYVGVNLKSVGGENSDFKYTSVLMKQIDNKWLIAGLSSE
;
A
#
# COMPACT_ATOMS: atom_id res chain seq x y z
N MET A 1 -5.48 32.44 -52.46
CA MET A 1 -5.66 31.08 -51.93
C MET A 1 -4.57 30.79 -50.90
N LYS A 2 -4.87 30.88 -49.61
CA LYS A 2 -4.05 30.39 -48.50
C LYS A 2 -4.97 29.58 -47.60
N LYS A 3 -4.75 28.26 -47.50
CA LYS A 3 -5.52 27.36 -46.63
C LYS A 3 -5.05 27.57 -45.19
N LEU A 4 -5.98 28.01 -44.33
CA LEU A 4 -5.81 28.02 -42.88
C LEU A 4 -6.10 26.60 -42.38
N ILE A 5 -5.11 25.93 -41.79
CA ILE A 5 -5.29 24.65 -41.10
C ILE A 5 -5.57 25.00 -39.63
N LEU A 6 -6.79 24.73 -39.19
CA LEU A 6 -7.23 24.91 -37.81
C LEU A 6 -6.94 23.59 -37.07
N ILE A 7 -5.96 23.59 -36.17
CA ILE A 7 -5.65 22.44 -35.31
C ILE A 7 -6.40 22.64 -33.99
N PHE A 8 -7.40 21.80 -33.72
CA PHE A 8 -8.03 21.68 -32.41
C PHE A 8 -7.14 20.80 -31.53
N ILE A 9 -6.55 21.39 -30.49
CA ILE A 9 -5.86 20.65 -29.42
C ILE A 9 -6.88 20.51 -28.29
N THR A 10 -7.41 19.30 -28.10
CA THR A 10 -8.24 18.96 -26.95
C THR A 10 -7.32 18.59 -25.80
N ILE A 11 -7.26 19.42 -24.77
CA ILE A 11 -6.54 19.12 -23.52
C ILE A 11 -7.47 18.26 -22.66
N LEU A 12 -7.17 16.96 -22.56
CA LEU A 12 -7.77 16.08 -21.56
C LEU A 12 -7.04 16.32 -20.23
N ALA A 13 -7.72 17.00 -19.31
CA ALA A 13 -7.31 17.09 -17.92
C ALA A 13 -7.52 15.71 -17.27
N VAL A 14 -6.43 15.01 -16.96
CA VAL A 14 -6.44 13.80 -16.14
C VAL A 14 -6.41 14.26 -14.69
N THR A 15 -7.57 14.30 -14.03
CA THR A 15 -7.65 14.46 -12.58
C THR A 15 -7.38 13.10 -11.93
N SER A 16 -6.24 12.97 -11.25
CA SER A 16 -5.94 11.85 -10.37
C SER A 16 -6.91 11.89 -9.17
N TRP A 17 -7.86 10.96 -9.12
CA TRP A 17 -8.67 10.71 -7.93
C TRP A 17 -7.91 9.76 -7.00
N ALA A 18 -7.45 10.31 -5.88
CA ALA A 18 -7.25 9.52 -4.68
C ALA A 18 -8.64 9.06 -4.21
N CYS A 19 -8.77 7.76 -3.92
CA CYS A 19 -10.02 7.14 -3.49
C CYS A 19 -10.38 7.66 -2.08
N GLY A 20 -11.23 8.68 -2.01
CA GLY A 20 -11.68 9.31 -0.78
C GLY A 20 -12.94 8.64 -0.22
N SER A 21 -12.93 8.34 1.08
CA SER A 21 -14.14 8.15 1.88
C SER A 21 -14.67 9.54 2.30
N GLU A 22 -15.71 10.03 1.62
CA GLU A 22 -16.40 11.27 2.01
C GLU A 22 -17.40 11.01 3.15
N THR A 23 -17.10 11.49 4.35
CA THR A 23 -18.09 11.65 5.41
C THR A 23 -18.79 13.02 5.27
N LYS A 24 -20.08 12.99 4.94
CA LYS A 24 -20.95 14.19 4.92
C LYS A 24 -21.04 14.82 6.31
N LYS A 25 -20.44 15.99 6.49
CA LYS A 25 -20.59 16.82 7.69
C LYS A 25 -21.77 17.79 7.51
N THR A 26 -22.87 17.52 8.20
CA THR A 26 -24.03 18.42 8.27
C THR A 26 -23.68 19.61 9.18
N VAL A 27 -23.62 20.81 8.61
CA VAL A 27 -23.44 22.06 9.39
C VAL A 27 -24.81 22.62 9.71
N SER A 28 -25.20 22.58 10.98
CA SER A 28 -26.33 23.37 11.51
C SER A 28 -25.81 24.69 12.06
N THR A 29 -26.33 25.79 11.51
CA THR A 29 -26.05 27.16 11.93
C THR A 29 -26.90 27.49 13.16
N VAL A 30 -26.29 27.87 14.27
CA VAL A 30 -26.97 28.51 15.40
C VAL A 30 -26.43 29.93 15.52
N LYS A 31 -27.32 30.91 15.38
CA LYS A 31 -27.08 32.32 15.74
C LYS A 31 -27.17 32.47 17.25
N SER A 32 -26.25 33.21 17.84
CA SER A 32 -26.47 33.89 19.12
C SER A 32 -25.81 35.26 19.10
N ASP A 33 -26.61 36.27 19.39
CA ASP A 33 -26.25 37.68 19.46
C ASP A 33 -25.92 38.09 20.92
N THR A 34 -25.03 39.07 21.02
CA THR A 34 -24.80 40.06 22.11
C THR A 34 -24.23 39.65 23.48
N GLY A 35 -23.20 40.40 23.90
CA GLY A 35 -22.90 40.68 25.32
C GLY A 35 -21.42 40.92 25.64
N ASN A 36 -20.99 42.19 25.71
CA ASN A 36 -19.71 42.63 26.29
C ASN A 36 -19.68 42.40 27.82
N GLU A 37 -18.53 42.00 28.37
CA GLU A 37 -17.82 42.73 29.45
C GLU A 37 -16.51 42.03 29.83
N ALA A 38 -15.50 42.83 30.17
CA ALA A 38 -14.17 42.43 30.56
C ALA A 38 -14.05 42.20 32.07
N LEU A 39 -13.29 41.19 32.50
CA LEU A 39 -12.35 41.26 33.63
C LEU A 39 -11.54 39.96 33.78
N GLU A 40 -10.32 40.15 34.29
CA GLU A 40 -9.24 39.18 34.51
C GLU A 40 -9.58 38.07 35.51
N GLU A 41 -9.11 36.84 35.30
CA GLU A 41 -8.17 36.16 36.23
C GLU A 41 -7.79 34.74 35.76
N LYS A 42 -6.58 34.35 36.19
CA LYS A 42 -5.91 33.07 35.99
C LYS A 42 -6.75 31.87 36.44
N SER A 43 -6.83 30.83 35.61
CA SER A 43 -6.81 29.45 36.11
C SER A 43 -6.47 28.46 34.99
N SER A 44 -5.36 27.76 35.17
CA SER A 44 -4.97 26.60 34.38
C SER A 44 -5.94 25.46 34.63
N ASN A 45 -6.79 25.15 33.65
CA ASN A 45 -7.50 23.87 33.62
C ASN A 45 -7.24 23.19 32.28
N LYS A 46 -6.33 22.22 32.34
CA LYS A 46 -5.96 21.32 31.26
C LYS A 46 -7.18 20.44 30.99
N SER A 47 -7.98 20.85 30.00
CA SER A 47 -9.09 20.05 29.46
C SER A 47 -8.50 18.79 28.85
N SER A 48 -8.56 17.70 29.61
CA SER A 48 -8.31 16.35 29.12
C SER A 48 -9.38 16.05 28.08
N LYS A 49 -9.00 16.21 26.81
CA LYS A 49 -9.75 15.74 25.64
C LYS A 49 -9.99 14.26 25.86
N ASN A 50 -11.26 13.88 26.12
CA ASN A 50 -11.69 12.49 26.08
C ASN A 50 -11.37 11.96 24.69
N ILE A 51 -10.28 11.20 24.59
CA ILE A 51 -9.99 10.38 23.42
C ILE A 51 -11.05 9.28 23.49
N SER A 52 -12.03 9.37 22.61
CA SER A 52 -12.95 8.26 22.33
C SER A 52 -12.09 7.09 21.88
N THR A 53 -11.98 6.08 22.73
CA THR A 53 -11.42 4.78 22.38
C THR A 53 -12.20 4.26 21.18
N ILE A 54 -11.50 4.12 20.06
CA ILE A 54 -12.05 3.63 18.79
C ILE A 54 -12.46 2.17 18.99
N ASP A 55 -13.65 1.83 18.48
CA ASP A 55 -14.23 0.49 18.52
C ASP A 55 -13.24 -0.56 18.00
N ILE A 56 -12.95 -1.54 18.86
CA ILE A 56 -12.10 -2.69 18.52
C ILE A 56 -12.92 -3.57 17.58
N THR A 57 -12.54 -3.63 16.31
CA THR A 57 -13.11 -4.58 15.33
C THR A 57 -12.95 -5.99 15.87
N LYS A 58 -14.07 -6.64 16.22
CA LYS A 58 -14.07 -8.02 16.69
C LYS A 58 -13.80 -8.94 15.50
N VAL A 59 -12.60 -9.50 15.46
CA VAL A 59 -12.20 -10.52 14.49
C VAL A 59 -12.35 -11.88 15.15
N SER A 60 -13.12 -12.77 14.55
CA SER A 60 -13.26 -14.15 15.02
C SER A 60 -12.62 -15.12 14.03
N VAL A 61 -11.90 -16.11 14.54
CA VAL A 61 -11.41 -17.24 13.74
C VAL A 61 -12.57 -18.23 13.61
N ILE A 62 -13.17 -18.31 12.41
CA ILE A 62 -14.25 -19.27 12.16
C ILE A 62 -13.65 -20.56 11.60
N LYS A 63 -13.81 -21.66 12.33
CA LYS A 63 -13.38 -23.02 11.94
C LYS A 63 -14.58 -23.88 11.51
N ASP A 64 -15.31 -23.44 10.48
CA ASP A 64 -16.24 -24.32 9.78
C ASP A 64 -15.56 -24.79 8.48
N ASP A 65 -15.03 -26.02 8.53
CA ASP A 65 -14.25 -26.61 7.43
C ASP A 65 -15.06 -26.69 6.12
N ASN A 66 -16.37 -26.91 6.20
CA ASN A 66 -17.21 -26.98 5.00
C ASN A 66 -17.33 -25.62 4.32
N MET A 67 -17.46 -24.56 5.12
CA MET A 67 -17.53 -23.20 4.61
C MET A 67 -16.24 -22.79 3.90
N LEU A 68 -15.08 -23.11 4.49
CA LEU A 68 -13.77 -22.81 3.91
C LEU A 68 -13.60 -23.51 2.54
N GLU A 69 -13.99 -24.78 2.43
CA GLU A 69 -13.92 -25.51 1.17
C GLU A 69 -14.83 -24.93 0.07
N GLU A 70 -16.02 -24.43 0.42
CA GLU A 70 -16.88 -23.72 -0.55
C GLU A 70 -16.26 -22.42 -1.03
N GLN A 71 -15.65 -21.65 -0.14
CA GLN A 71 -15.00 -20.39 -0.48
C GLN A 71 -13.77 -20.61 -1.36
N LYS A 72 -12.93 -21.61 -1.03
CA LYS A 72 -11.78 -22.00 -1.87
C LYS A 72 -12.21 -22.38 -3.29
N LYS A 73 -13.30 -23.11 -3.47
CA LYS A 73 -13.81 -23.44 -4.81
C LYS A 73 -14.13 -22.20 -5.66
N VAL A 74 -14.73 -21.18 -5.06
CA VAL A 74 -15.03 -19.92 -5.77
C VAL A 74 -13.74 -19.18 -6.11
N ILE A 75 -12.80 -19.12 -5.17
CA ILE A 75 -11.49 -18.50 -5.35
C ILE A 75 -10.70 -19.21 -6.45
N ASP A 76 -10.61 -20.53 -6.41
CA ASP A 76 -9.92 -21.34 -7.43
C ASP A 76 -10.52 -21.13 -8.82
N ALA A 77 -11.85 -21.15 -8.94
CA ALA A 77 -12.53 -20.94 -10.21
C ALA A 77 -12.29 -19.53 -10.78
N PHE A 78 -12.29 -18.51 -9.92
CA PHE A 78 -11.96 -17.14 -10.31
C PHE A 78 -10.52 -17.03 -10.83
N PHE A 79 -9.53 -17.58 -10.12
CA PHE A 79 -8.14 -17.50 -10.53
C PHE A 79 -7.81 -18.38 -11.73
N GLU A 80 -8.54 -19.48 -11.94
CA GLU A 80 -8.45 -20.26 -13.18
C GLU A 80 -8.97 -19.47 -14.38
N ALA A 81 -10.09 -18.75 -14.23
CA ALA A 81 -10.57 -17.83 -15.27
C ALA A 81 -9.55 -16.71 -15.53
N PHE A 82 -8.93 -16.17 -14.47
CA PHE A 82 -7.95 -15.09 -14.58
C PHE A 82 -6.67 -15.51 -15.30
N LYS A 83 -6.16 -16.71 -14.99
CA LYS A 83 -5.04 -17.32 -15.71
C LYS A 83 -5.28 -17.40 -17.21
N ASN A 84 -6.52 -17.67 -17.63
CA ASN A 84 -6.94 -17.75 -19.02
C ASN A 84 -7.39 -16.39 -19.61
N LYS A 85 -7.27 -15.29 -18.85
CA LYS A 85 -7.74 -13.93 -19.20
C LYS A 85 -9.23 -13.86 -19.56
N ASP A 86 -10.04 -14.75 -18.99
CA ASP A 86 -11.48 -14.76 -19.17
C ASP A 86 -12.15 -13.83 -18.14
N PHE A 87 -12.03 -12.53 -18.38
CA PHE A 87 -12.54 -11.50 -17.48
C PHE A 87 -14.06 -11.53 -17.31
N ASP A 88 -14.81 -12.02 -18.29
CA ASP A 88 -16.26 -12.10 -18.17
C ASP A 88 -16.69 -13.25 -17.26
N THR A 89 -16.02 -14.41 -17.35
CA THR A 89 -16.19 -15.48 -16.35
C THR A 89 -15.73 -15.02 -14.97
N MET A 90 -14.62 -14.29 -14.85
CA MET A 90 -14.17 -13.73 -13.56
C MET A 90 -15.25 -12.85 -12.91
N LYS A 91 -15.88 -11.93 -13.67
CA LYS A 91 -16.94 -11.05 -13.16
C LYS A 91 -18.14 -11.83 -12.62
N SER A 92 -18.41 -13.04 -13.11
CA SER A 92 -19.50 -13.88 -12.60
C SER A 92 -19.28 -14.39 -11.17
N TYR A 93 -18.02 -14.44 -10.72
CA TYR A 93 -17.64 -14.80 -9.36
C TYR A 93 -17.53 -13.57 -8.43
N CYS A 94 -17.80 -12.37 -8.93
CA CYS A 94 -17.59 -11.12 -8.22
C CYS A 94 -18.91 -10.50 -7.75
N THR A 95 -18.85 -9.79 -6.62
CA THR A 95 -19.89 -8.82 -6.27
C THR A 95 -19.85 -7.65 -7.25
N LYS A 96 -20.93 -6.87 -7.32
CA LYS A 96 -20.95 -5.62 -8.09
C LYS A 96 -19.84 -4.65 -7.66
N GLU A 97 -19.60 -4.55 -6.36
CA GLU A 97 -18.54 -3.71 -5.80
C GLU A 97 -17.15 -4.14 -6.30
N CYS A 98 -16.88 -5.45 -6.31
CA CYS A 98 -15.63 -5.98 -6.85
C CYS A 98 -15.45 -5.67 -8.34
N VAL A 99 -16.51 -5.83 -9.13
CA VAL A 99 -16.50 -5.50 -10.56
C VAL A 99 -16.20 -4.03 -10.77
N ASP A 100 -16.91 -3.15 -10.06
CA ASP A 100 -16.81 -1.71 -10.23
C ASP A 100 -15.46 -1.14 -9.75
N SER A 101 -14.84 -1.75 -8.73
CA SER A 101 -13.63 -1.23 -8.07
C SER A 101 -12.31 -1.82 -8.57
N CYS A 102 -12.29 -3.10 -8.94
CA CYS A 102 -11.05 -3.80 -9.26
C CYS A 102 -10.87 -4.10 -10.75
N PHE A 103 -11.95 -4.18 -11.55
CA PHE A 103 -11.78 -4.45 -12.98
C PHE A 103 -11.47 -3.16 -13.73
N LEU A 104 -10.36 -3.19 -14.47
CA LEU A 104 -10.04 -2.23 -15.52
C LEU A 104 -10.11 -2.97 -16.87
N GLU A 105 -9.93 -2.23 -17.98
CA GLU A 105 -10.10 -2.75 -19.35
C GLU A 105 -9.36 -4.07 -19.60
N ASP A 106 -8.14 -4.22 -19.09
CA ASP A 106 -7.26 -5.36 -19.34
C ASP A 106 -6.65 -5.97 -18.07
N SER A 107 -7.22 -5.66 -16.89
CA SER A 107 -6.62 -6.05 -15.62
C SER A 107 -7.61 -6.16 -14.47
N PHE A 108 -7.22 -6.90 -13.44
CA PHE A 108 -7.92 -6.98 -12.16
C PHE A 108 -7.00 -6.53 -11.02
N CYS A 109 -7.40 -5.48 -10.29
CA CYS A 109 -6.62 -4.80 -9.25
C CYS A 109 -5.13 -4.61 -9.67
N ASP A 110 -4.92 -4.01 -10.85
CA ASP A 110 -3.62 -3.80 -11.53
C ASP A 110 -2.84 -5.05 -12.00
N MET A 111 -3.37 -6.25 -11.80
CA MET A 111 -2.79 -7.50 -12.34
C MET A 111 -3.37 -7.79 -13.74
N THR A 112 -2.51 -8.13 -14.70
CA THR A 112 -2.90 -8.58 -16.05
C THR A 112 -3.09 -10.09 -16.14
N SER A 113 -2.51 -10.83 -15.19
CA SER A 113 -2.74 -12.25 -14.96
C SER A 113 -2.35 -12.58 -13.52
N ALA A 114 -3.02 -13.55 -12.92
CA ALA A 114 -2.57 -14.15 -11.67
C ALA A 114 -2.99 -15.63 -11.61
N GLN A 115 -2.20 -16.44 -10.92
CA GLN A 115 -2.52 -17.83 -10.59
C GLN A 115 -2.20 -18.06 -9.10
N ILE A 116 -3.03 -18.84 -8.41
CA ILE A 116 -2.74 -19.29 -7.04
C ILE A 116 -1.59 -20.30 -7.08
N GLU A 117 -0.54 -20.03 -6.31
CA GLU A 117 0.53 -20.99 -6.02
C GLU A 117 0.18 -21.85 -4.82
N SER A 118 -0.34 -21.21 -3.76
CA SER A 118 -0.78 -21.89 -2.55
C SER A 118 -1.73 -21.02 -1.73
N TYR A 119 -2.50 -21.68 -0.86
CA TYR A 119 -3.16 -21.02 0.25
C TYR A 119 -2.19 -20.90 1.42
N ILE A 120 -2.36 -19.90 2.26
CA ILE A 120 -1.60 -19.82 3.51
C ILE A 120 -2.10 -20.92 4.44
N ASP A 121 -1.18 -21.50 5.21
CA ASP A 121 -1.52 -22.43 6.27
C ASP A 121 -1.65 -21.70 7.63
N GLY A 122 -2.51 -22.22 8.50
CA GLY A 122 -2.67 -21.75 9.88
C GLY A 122 -3.83 -20.78 10.10
N GLU A 123 -3.99 -20.33 11.34
CA GLU A 123 -5.15 -19.53 11.78
C GLU A 123 -5.23 -18.14 11.12
N GLU A 124 -4.13 -17.67 10.53
CA GLU A 124 -4.10 -16.38 9.82
C GLU A 124 -4.62 -16.46 8.39
N SER A 125 -4.73 -17.67 7.83
CA SER A 125 -5.14 -17.91 6.44
C SER A 125 -6.59 -17.54 6.18
N PHE A 126 -7.40 -17.52 7.23
CA PHE A 126 -8.84 -17.38 7.14
C PHE A 126 -9.38 -16.55 8.30
N ARG A 127 -10.00 -15.41 7.99
CA ARG A 127 -10.52 -14.49 9.00
C ARG A 127 -11.93 -14.06 8.65
N TYR A 128 -12.78 -13.90 9.66
CA TYR A 128 -14.09 -13.30 9.51
C TYR A 128 -14.14 -11.94 10.22
N TYR A 129 -14.57 -10.93 9.49
CA TYR A 129 -14.75 -9.57 9.94
C TYR A 129 -16.24 -9.30 10.16
N GLU A 130 -16.69 -9.42 11.41
CA GLU A 130 -18.10 -9.31 11.79
C GLU A 130 -18.73 -7.97 11.33
N ASN A 131 -17.96 -6.87 11.41
CA ASN A 131 -18.44 -5.53 11.06
C ASN A 131 -18.72 -5.36 9.56
N GLU A 132 -18.01 -6.11 8.72
CA GLU A 132 -18.11 -6.02 7.26
C GLU A 132 -18.92 -7.16 6.65
N ASP A 133 -19.28 -8.15 7.47
CA ASP A 133 -19.85 -9.44 7.04
C ASP A 133 -19.01 -10.04 5.90
N GLU A 134 -17.70 -10.09 6.11
CA GLU A 134 -16.71 -10.44 5.09
C GLU A 134 -15.69 -11.44 5.62
N TYR A 135 -15.31 -12.38 4.75
CA TYR A 135 -14.25 -13.34 5.01
C TYR A 135 -13.03 -12.99 4.19
N TRP A 136 -11.85 -13.11 4.80
CA TRP A 136 -10.58 -12.82 4.19
C TRP A 136 -9.80 -14.12 4.09
N VAL A 137 -9.54 -14.57 2.87
CA VAL A 137 -8.80 -15.79 2.57
C VAL A 137 -7.46 -15.42 1.99
N GLY A 138 -6.37 -15.72 2.67
CA GLY A 138 -5.06 -15.35 2.18
C GLY A 138 -4.43 -16.40 1.25
N VAL A 139 -3.82 -15.92 0.17
CA VAL A 139 -3.28 -16.72 -0.94
C VAL A 139 -1.92 -16.18 -1.37
N TYR A 140 -1.04 -17.06 -1.82
CA TYR A 140 0.16 -16.72 -2.59
C TYR A 140 -0.13 -16.82 -4.07
N LEU A 141 0.24 -15.80 -4.83
CA LEU A 141 -0.01 -15.68 -6.26
C LEU A 141 1.31 -15.61 -7.03
N ASP A 142 1.32 -16.22 -8.22
CA ASP A 142 2.22 -15.83 -9.31
C ASP A 142 1.44 -14.88 -10.21
N CYS A 143 1.92 -13.63 -10.33
CA CYS A 143 1.19 -12.59 -11.05
C CYS A 143 2.06 -11.69 -11.93
N ASN A 144 1.43 -11.17 -12.99
CA ASN A 144 2.00 -10.13 -13.84
C ASN A 144 1.22 -8.83 -13.63
N LEU A 145 1.94 -7.75 -13.38
CA LEU A 145 1.34 -6.43 -13.22
C LEU A 145 1.25 -5.67 -14.54
N ARG A 146 0.34 -4.70 -14.61
CA ARG A 146 0.35 -3.70 -15.67
C ARG A 146 1.63 -2.87 -15.61
N LYS A 147 2.07 -2.38 -16.78
CA LYS A 147 3.25 -1.50 -16.92
C LYS A 147 3.20 -0.26 -16.01
N ASN A 148 1.99 0.22 -15.69
CA ASN A 148 1.76 1.42 -14.89
C ASN A 148 1.06 1.10 -13.54
N SER A 149 1.15 -0.14 -13.06
CA SER A 149 0.63 -0.50 -11.73
C SER A 149 1.32 0.29 -10.62
N ASN A 150 0.57 0.68 -9.58
CA ASN A 150 1.16 1.25 -8.37
C ASN A 150 1.67 0.17 -7.39
N ILE A 151 1.51 -1.11 -7.74
CA ILE A 151 1.97 -2.24 -6.94
C ILE A 151 3.44 -2.49 -7.24
N ILE A 152 4.29 -2.38 -6.22
CA ILE A 152 5.76 -2.45 -6.35
C ILE A 152 6.28 -3.88 -6.68
N LEU A 153 5.40 -4.89 -6.66
CA LEU A 153 5.79 -6.30 -6.64
C LEU A 153 5.02 -7.13 -7.67
N SER A 154 5.74 -7.72 -8.62
CA SER A 154 5.27 -8.74 -9.56
C SER A 154 6.08 -10.03 -9.42
N GLY A 155 5.53 -11.16 -9.89
CA GLY A 155 6.17 -12.48 -9.89
C GLY A 155 5.57 -13.48 -8.89
N SER A 156 6.22 -14.64 -8.76
CA SER A 156 5.88 -15.73 -7.83
C SER A 156 5.98 -15.30 -6.37
N GLY A 157 5.13 -15.86 -5.51
CA GLY A 157 5.13 -15.62 -4.06
C GLY A 157 4.48 -14.30 -3.63
N PHE A 158 3.69 -13.69 -4.51
CA PHE A 158 2.98 -12.45 -4.21
C PHE A 158 1.69 -12.73 -3.44
N PHE A 159 1.67 -12.44 -2.15
CA PHE A 159 0.46 -12.72 -1.37
C PHE A 159 -0.59 -11.63 -1.51
N ARG A 160 -1.85 -12.08 -1.47
CA ARG A 160 -3.03 -11.22 -1.31
C ARG A 160 -4.02 -11.83 -0.34
N THR A 161 -4.88 -10.99 0.25
CA THR A 161 -6.12 -11.47 0.85
C THR A 161 -7.24 -11.35 -0.17
N VAL A 162 -7.95 -12.45 -0.41
CA VAL A 162 -9.19 -12.46 -1.18
C VAL A 162 -10.34 -12.17 -0.23
N LYS A 163 -11.04 -11.08 -0.47
CA LYS A 163 -12.23 -10.68 0.27
C LYS A 163 -13.43 -11.42 -0.32
N ILE A 164 -14.16 -12.20 0.47
CA ILE A 164 -15.29 -13.01 0.01
C ILE A 164 -16.51 -12.77 0.91
N LYS A 165 -17.68 -12.61 0.29
CA LYS A 165 -18.96 -12.38 0.96
C LYS A 165 -19.99 -13.41 0.55
N LYS A 166 -20.92 -13.73 1.45
CA LYS A 166 -22.07 -14.58 1.13
C LYS A 166 -23.21 -13.69 0.64
N SER A 167 -23.69 -13.92 -0.58
CA SER A 167 -24.83 -13.21 -1.17
C SER A 167 -25.81 -14.21 -1.75
N GLN A 168 -27.08 -14.14 -1.35
CA GLN A 168 -28.17 -15.00 -1.86
C GLN A 168 -27.80 -16.50 -1.94
N ASN A 169 -27.15 -17.00 -0.87
CA ASN A 169 -26.68 -18.38 -0.75
C ASN A 169 -25.52 -18.80 -1.66
N SER A 170 -24.80 -17.84 -2.24
CA SER A 170 -23.57 -18.07 -3.01
C SER A 170 -22.42 -17.27 -2.41
N TRP A 171 -21.20 -17.80 -2.49
CA TRP A 171 -19.99 -17.06 -2.16
C TRP A 171 -19.53 -16.26 -3.37
N LEU A 172 -19.19 -14.98 -3.16
CA LEU A 172 -18.74 -14.07 -4.20
C LEU A 172 -17.52 -13.28 -3.72
N ILE A 173 -16.58 -13.06 -4.62
CA ILE A 173 -15.39 -12.23 -4.37
C ILE A 173 -15.84 -10.78 -4.30
N ASN A 174 -15.55 -10.13 -3.17
CA ASN A 174 -15.85 -8.72 -2.94
C ASN A 174 -14.65 -7.81 -3.23
N GLY A 175 -13.44 -8.36 -3.33
CA GLY A 175 -12.25 -7.62 -3.73
C GLY A 175 -10.95 -8.33 -3.35
N MET A 176 -9.84 -7.61 -3.44
CA MET A 176 -8.55 -8.03 -2.92
C MET A 176 -7.99 -6.98 -1.98
N GLY A 177 -7.40 -7.42 -0.87
CA GLY A 177 -6.69 -6.56 0.08
C GLY A 177 -5.18 -6.75 0.01
N LEU A 178 -4.46 -5.71 0.42
CA LEU A 178 -3.12 -5.86 0.97
C LEU A 178 -3.25 -6.29 2.44
N ILE A 179 -2.26 -7.00 2.98
CA ILE A 179 -2.19 -7.21 4.44
C ILE A 179 -2.14 -5.87 5.18
N ASN A 180 -1.54 -4.85 4.56
CA ASN A 180 -1.28 -3.55 5.16
C ASN A 180 -2.54 -2.72 5.44
N ASP A 181 -3.72 -3.13 5.00
CA ASP A 181 -4.99 -2.51 5.41
C ASP A 181 -5.30 -2.76 6.91
N TYR A 182 -4.36 -3.34 7.66
CA TYR A 182 -4.42 -3.63 9.09
C TYR A 182 -3.34 -2.86 9.87
N GLU A 183 -3.73 -1.79 10.56
CA GLU A 183 -2.95 -1.11 11.61
C GLU A 183 -3.36 -1.56 13.02
N GLY A 184 -3.53 -2.87 13.25
CA GLY A 184 -3.92 -3.41 14.56
C GLY A 184 -2.89 -4.37 15.15
N ASP A 185 -2.74 -4.39 16.47
CA ASP A 185 -2.23 -5.58 17.16
C ASP A 185 -3.35 -6.63 17.18
N LEU A 186 -3.03 -7.89 16.86
CA LEU A 186 -3.99 -8.99 16.96
C LEU A 186 -4.03 -9.51 18.40
N ILE A 187 -5.14 -9.23 19.10
CA ILE A 187 -5.41 -9.81 20.42
C ILE A 187 -6.28 -11.06 20.19
N LEU A 188 -5.72 -12.25 20.39
CA LEU A 188 -6.46 -13.51 20.32
C LEU A 188 -7.34 -13.65 21.58
N PRO A 189 -8.65 -13.93 21.46
CA PRO A 189 -9.55 -13.95 22.63
C PRO A 189 -9.30 -15.04 23.67
N GLU A 190 -8.40 -16.00 23.48
CA GLU A 190 -8.23 -17.12 24.43
C GLU A 190 -6.77 -17.53 24.72
N THR A 191 -5.80 -16.72 24.30
CA THR A 191 -4.42 -16.88 24.73
C THR A 191 -3.87 -15.51 25.09
N ASP A 192 -3.23 -15.35 26.25
CA ASP A 192 -2.45 -14.15 26.61
C ASP A 192 -1.22 -13.91 25.70
N LYS A 193 -1.30 -14.34 24.43
CA LYS A 193 -0.29 -14.19 23.39
C LYS A 193 -0.81 -13.26 22.33
N THR A 194 -0.27 -12.04 22.32
CA THR A 194 -0.34 -11.12 21.20
C THR A 194 0.50 -11.68 20.06
N ILE A 195 -0.10 -11.94 18.90
CA ILE A 195 0.64 -12.23 17.67
C ILE A 195 0.75 -10.91 16.91
N ASN A 196 1.96 -10.36 16.86
CA ASN A 196 2.23 -9.16 16.09
C ASN A 196 2.35 -9.56 14.61
N ILE A 197 1.32 -9.26 13.81
CA ILE A 197 1.25 -9.59 12.38
C ILE A 197 2.29 -8.80 11.57
N GLN A 198 2.86 -7.74 12.17
CA GLN A 198 4.09 -7.14 11.70
C GLN A 198 5.26 -7.87 12.35
N LYS A 199 5.63 -9.04 11.83
CA LYS A 199 6.94 -9.61 12.18
C LYS A 199 8.04 -8.83 11.45
N ILE A 200 8.19 -7.56 11.81
CA ILE A 200 9.38 -6.76 11.54
C ILE A 200 10.50 -7.46 12.30
N THR A 201 11.26 -8.26 11.58
CA THR A 201 12.39 -8.95 12.19
C THR A 201 13.58 -8.01 12.13
N TYR A 202 14.05 -7.59 13.30
CA TYR A 202 15.36 -6.97 13.42
C TYR A 202 16.42 -7.97 12.94
N VAL A 203 17.14 -7.61 11.89
CA VAL A 203 17.99 -8.54 11.15
C VAL A 203 19.23 -8.87 11.98
N THR A 204 19.37 -10.11 12.44
CA THR A 204 20.64 -10.64 12.95
C THR A 204 21.61 -10.73 11.75
N ASN A 205 22.75 -10.01 11.82
CA ASN A 205 23.62 -9.58 10.69
C ASN A 205 23.21 -8.29 9.96
N GLY A 206 22.34 -7.49 10.56
CA GLY A 206 21.87 -6.22 9.99
C GLY A 206 23.01 -5.26 9.65
N GLU A 207 24.08 -5.18 10.44
CA GLU A 207 25.18 -4.22 10.21
C GLU A 207 25.88 -4.40 8.86
N LYS A 208 26.16 -5.64 8.45
CA LYS A 208 26.82 -5.90 7.16
C LYS A 208 25.89 -5.54 6.00
N LYS A 209 24.64 -6.01 6.05
CA LYS A 209 23.64 -5.73 5.00
C LYS A 209 23.35 -4.24 4.92
N LEU A 210 23.16 -3.58 6.06
CA LEU A 210 22.96 -2.14 6.16
C LEU A 210 24.13 -1.38 5.54
N LYS A 211 25.37 -1.76 5.84
CA LYS A 211 26.56 -1.13 5.24
C LYS A 211 26.60 -1.27 3.71
N GLU A 212 26.20 -2.41 3.17
CA GLU A 212 26.11 -2.62 1.71
C GLU A 212 24.97 -1.79 1.10
N GLN A 213 23.81 -1.74 1.74
CA GLN A 213 22.66 -0.96 1.30
C GLN A 213 22.96 0.55 1.35
N LYS A 214 23.57 1.05 2.42
CA LYS A 214 23.99 2.46 2.55
C LYS A 214 24.89 2.89 1.39
N LYS A 215 25.84 2.07 0.96
CA LYS A 215 26.68 2.38 -0.21
C LYS A 215 25.89 2.59 -1.49
N VAL A 216 24.85 1.78 -1.73
CA VAL A 216 23.97 1.92 -2.90
C VAL A 216 23.12 3.18 -2.78
N ILE A 217 22.57 3.44 -1.59
CA ILE A 217 21.78 4.63 -1.30
C ILE A 217 22.60 5.90 -1.47
N ASP A 218 23.81 5.95 -0.91
CA ASP A 218 24.75 7.07 -1.04
C ASP A 218 25.05 7.36 -2.52
N ALA A 219 25.37 6.33 -3.30
CA ALA A 219 25.68 6.48 -4.73
C ALA A 219 24.47 6.95 -5.54
N PHE A 220 23.27 6.47 -5.22
CA PHE A 220 22.04 6.92 -5.86
C PHE A 220 21.74 8.40 -5.58
N PHE A 221 21.83 8.84 -4.33
CA PHE A 221 21.54 10.24 -3.98
C PHE A 221 22.65 11.20 -4.41
N GLU A 222 23.89 10.74 -4.50
CA GLU A 222 24.97 11.53 -5.15
C GLU A 222 24.70 11.73 -6.64
N ALA A 223 24.27 10.68 -7.35
CA ALA A 223 23.84 10.81 -8.74
C ALA A 223 22.63 11.75 -8.88
N PHE A 224 21.66 11.68 -7.96
CA PHE A 224 20.49 12.54 -7.96
C PHE A 224 20.84 14.02 -7.76
N LYS A 225 21.73 14.32 -6.81
CA LYS A 225 22.27 15.66 -6.57
C LYS A 225 22.95 16.24 -7.82
N ASN A 226 23.63 15.39 -8.59
CA ASN A 226 24.30 15.76 -9.83
C ASN A 226 23.40 15.70 -11.08
N LYS A 227 22.09 15.41 -10.92
CA LYS A 227 21.12 15.20 -11.99
C LYS A 227 21.52 14.12 -13.01
N ASP A 228 22.30 13.14 -12.57
CA ASP A 228 22.70 11.99 -13.37
C ASP A 228 21.65 10.87 -13.26
N PHE A 229 20.51 11.09 -13.92
CA PHE A 229 19.36 10.17 -13.88
C PHE A 229 19.67 8.79 -14.47
N ASP A 230 20.63 8.69 -15.39
CA ASP A 230 21.01 7.40 -15.97
C ASP A 230 21.82 6.57 -14.98
N THR A 231 22.74 7.19 -14.25
CA THR A 231 23.41 6.55 -13.11
C THR A 231 22.41 6.18 -12.01
N MET A 232 21.46 7.06 -11.67
CA MET A 232 20.40 6.73 -10.70
C MET A 232 19.61 5.48 -11.11
N LYS A 233 19.17 5.38 -12.37
CA LYS A 233 18.44 4.22 -12.88
C LYS A 233 19.24 2.93 -12.73
N SER A 234 20.57 2.97 -12.80
CA SER A 234 21.42 1.79 -12.63
C SER A 234 21.34 1.15 -11.23
N TYR A 235 20.96 1.93 -10.22
CA TYR A 235 20.75 1.47 -8.84
C TYR A 235 19.30 1.06 -8.55
N CYS A 236 18.40 1.16 -9.53
CA CYS A 236 16.98 0.91 -9.34
C CYS A 236 16.55 -0.46 -9.88
N THR A 237 15.51 -1.02 -9.24
CA THR A 237 14.72 -2.10 -9.84
C THR A 237 14.02 -1.59 -11.10
N ASP A 238 13.59 -2.48 -11.98
CA ASP A 238 12.84 -2.07 -13.18
C ASP A 238 11.55 -1.34 -12.83
N TYR A 239 10.90 -1.76 -11.73
CA TYR A 239 9.78 -1.04 -11.16
C TYR A 239 10.16 0.41 -10.78
N CYS A 240 11.23 0.60 -10.00
CA CYS A 240 11.67 1.96 -9.63
C CYS A 240 11.91 2.83 -10.88
N LYS A 241 12.57 2.28 -11.92
CA LYS A 241 12.86 2.99 -13.18
C LYS A 241 11.58 3.42 -13.90
N MET A 242 10.57 2.55 -13.93
CA MET A 242 9.35 2.77 -14.70
C MET A 242 8.37 3.74 -14.03
N HIS A 243 8.32 3.75 -12.69
CA HIS A 243 7.25 4.44 -11.96
C HIS A 243 7.67 5.75 -11.31
N TYR A 244 8.95 5.93 -11.00
CA TYR A 244 9.38 7.08 -10.18
C TYR A 244 10.20 8.12 -10.93
N PHE A 245 10.72 7.80 -12.11
CA PHE A 245 11.44 8.77 -12.94
C PHE A 245 10.49 9.52 -13.86
N GLY A 246 10.59 10.85 -13.85
CA GLY A 246 9.99 11.76 -14.83
C GLY A 246 11.05 12.45 -15.69
N ASP A 247 10.65 13.46 -16.46
CA ASP A 247 11.50 14.12 -17.46
C ASP A 247 12.76 14.77 -16.89
N ASP A 248 12.77 15.15 -15.60
CA ASP A 248 13.94 15.66 -14.85
C ASP A 248 13.70 15.53 -13.33
N SER A 249 13.05 14.46 -12.91
CA SER A 249 12.64 14.29 -11.52
C SER A 249 12.60 12.83 -11.08
N PHE A 250 12.76 12.61 -9.79
CA PHE A 250 12.49 11.35 -9.12
C PHE A 250 11.41 11.61 -8.05
N TYR A 251 10.28 10.90 -8.09
CA TYR A 251 9.12 11.16 -7.21
C TYR A 251 8.61 12.62 -7.26
N ASN A 252 8.60 13.24 -8.44
CA ASN A 252 8.29 14.68 -8.62
C ASN A 252 9.24 15.63 -7.87
N ILE A 253 10.38 15.14 -7.38
CA ILE A 253 11.44 15.94 -6.77
C ILE A 253 12.57 16.10 -7.79
N LYS A 254 13.14 17.30 -7.87
CA LYS A 254 14.22 17.63 -8.82
C LYS A 254 15.62 17.34 -8.29
N SER A 255 15.79 17.33 -6.97
CA SER A 255 17.03 16.98 -6.28
C SER A 255 16.77 16.72 -4.80
N ALA A 256 17.47 15.75 -4.24
CA ALA A 256 17.52 15.48 -2.82
C ALA A 256 18.95 15.05 -2.44
N GLU A 257 19.33 15.31 -1.20
CA GLU A 257 20.56 14.77 -0.62
C GLU A 257 20.26 14.14 0.74
N ILE A 258 21.09 13.17 1.12
CA ILE A 258 20.98 12.52 2.43
C ILE A 258 21.42 13.52 3.49
N ASP A 259 20.57 13.74 4.47
CA ASP A 259 20.91 14.52 5.66
C ASP A 259 21.52 13.61 6.73
N SER A 260 20.82 12.52 7.05
CA SER A 260 21.28 11.51 8.01
C SER A 260 20.66 10.15 7.73
N TYR A 261 21.26 9.11 8.29
CA TYR A 261 20.65 7.79 8.40
C TYR A 261 20.03 7.64 9.79
N ASP A 262 18.90 6.97 9.88
CA ASP A 262 18.36 6.53 11.16
C ASP A 262 19.32 5.50 11.79
N ASP A 263 19.67 5.72 13.06
CA ASP A 263 20.53 4.86 13.87
C ASP A 263 19.76 4.16 15.01
N GLY A 264 18.46 4.40 15.12
CA GLY A 264 17.53 3.75 16.04
C GLY A 264 16.82 2.55 15.44
N ASP A 265 15.61 2.26 15.94
CA ASP A 265 14.85 1.06 15.60
C ASP A 265 14.45 0.97 14.11
N MET A 266 14.55 2.08 13.37
CA MET A 266 14.22 2.13 11.95
C MET A 266 15.44 2.05 11.03
N ALA A 267 16.65 1.90 11.59
CA ALA A 267 17.89 1.84 10.82
C ALA A 267 17.87 0.75 9.74
N LEU A 268 17.33 -0.42 10.07
CA LEU A 268 17.09 -1.51 9.13
C LEU A 268 15.91 -2.37 9.57
N ARG A 269 14.80 -2.32 8.81
CA ARG A 269 13.67 -3.23 8.99
C ARG A 269 13.59 -4.17 7.79
N TYR A 270 13.43 -5.46 8.03
CA TYR A 270 13.13 -6.41 6.98
C TYR A 270 11.66 -6.76 7.02
N TRP A 271 10.97 -6.49 5.92
CA TRP A 271 9.61 -6.96 5.72
C TRP A 271 9.69 -8.29 4.97
N GLU A 272 9.70 -9.38 5.75
CA GLU A 272 9.82 -10.76 5.25
C GLU A 272 8.85 -11.06 4.13
N TYR A 273 7.63 -10.59 4.32
CA TYR A 273 6.51 -10.77 3.43
C TYR A 273 6.70 -10.22 2.01
N TYR A 274 7.26 -9.01 1.88
CA TYR A 274 7.52 -8.39 0.58
C TYR A 274 8.93 -8.68 0.06
N ASN A 275 9.76 -9.37 0.85
CA ASN A 275 11.19 -9.49 0.64
C ASN A 275 11.83 -8.12 0.34
N ILE A 276 11.46 -7.11 1.13
CA ILE A 276 11.94 -5.73 1.04
C ILE A 276 12.59 -5.34 2.36
N TYR A 277 13.69 -4.62 2.26
CA TYR A 277 14.35 -3.97 3.39
C TYR A 277 14.01 -2.48 3.38
N TYR A 278 13.72 -1.94 4.55
CA TYR A 278 13.54 -0.51 4.80
C TYR A 278 14.81 -0.02 5.45
N VAL A 279 15.47 0.93 4.81
CA VAL A 279 16.60 1.64 5.39
C VAL A 279 16.10 3.01 5.79
N GLY A 280 16.15 3.33 7.09
CA GLY A 280 15.78 4.64 7.60
C GLY A 280 16.75 5.70 7.10
N VAL A 281 16.23 6.68 6.34
CA VAL A 281 17.03 7.77 5.76
C VAL A 281 16.24 9.06 5.91
N ASN A 282 16.88 10.11 6.41
CA ASN A 282 16.37 11.46 6.37
C ASN A 282 16.93 12.17 5.13
N LEU A 283 16.03 12.62 4.26
CA LEU A 283 16.39 13.38 3.06
C LEU A 283 16.12 14.87 3.27
N LYS A 284 16.92 15.72 2.62
CA LYS A 284 16.65 17.14 2.44
C LYS A 284 16.54 17.48 0.96
N SER A 285 15.54 18.27 0.60
CA SER A 285 15.39 18.76 -0.78
C SER A 285 16.45 19.83 -1.07
N VAL A 286 17.03 19.78 -2.27
CA VAL A 286 17.99 20.79 -2.72
C VAL A 286 17.29 21.71 -3.72
N GLY A 287 16.96 22.93 -3.29
CA GLY A 287 16.56 24.03 -4.18
C GLY A 287 15.09 24.12 -4.60
N GLY A 288 14.13 23.67 -3.78
CA GLY A 288 12.69 23.84 -4.02
C GLY A 288 11.99 24.71 -2.97
N GLU A 289 10.88 25.37 -3.35
CA GLU A 289 10.05 26.23 -2.47
C GLU A 289 9.26 25.47 -1.40
N ASN A 290 9.33 24.14 -1.38
CA ASN A 290 8.75 23.28 -0.33
C ASN A 290 9.87 22.58 0.44
N SER A 291 10.34 23.21 1.51
CA SER A 291 11.48 22.77 2.34
C SER A 291 11.21 21.54 3.22
N ASP A 292 9.96 21.08 3.29
CA ASP A 292 9.53 20.11 4.31
C ASP A 292 9.33 18.70 3.75
N PHE A 293 10.10 18.33 2.73
CA PHE A 293 10.06 17.00 2.15
C PHE A 293 10.89 16.02 2.99
N LYS A 294 10.24 15.24 3.86
CA LYS A 294 10.86 14.17 4.65
C LYS A 294 10.37 12.80 4.18
N TYR A 295 11.14 12.15 3.31
CA TYR A 295 11.03 10.70 3.20
C TYR A 295 11.81 10.09 4.35
N THR A 296 11.26 9.02 4.94
CA THR A 296 11.80 8.41 6.15
C THR A 296 12.45 7.06 5.85
N SER A 297 12.17 6.45 4.69
CA SER A 297 12.74 5.15 4.35
C SER A 297 12.99 4.94 2.85
N VAL A 298 14.12 4.31 2.54
CA VAL A 298 14.42 3.76 1.21
C VAL A 298 14.07 2.28 1.20
N LEU A 299 13.23 1.86 0.24
CA LEU A 299 12.89 0.45 0.05
C LEU A 299 13.96 -0.20 -0.81
N MET A 300 14.57 -1.27 -0.31
CA MET A 300 15.69 -1.97 -0.92
C MET A 300 15.34 -3.44 -1.17
N LYS A 301 15.71 -3.97 -2.34
CA LYS A 301 15.54 -5.39 -2.69
C LYS A 301 16.88 -5.98 -3.13
N GLN A 302 17.12 -7.25 -2.79
CA GLN A 302 18.28 -7.98 -3.29
C GLN A 302 17.86 -8.82 -4.52
N ILE A 303 18.47 -8.56 -5.68
CA ILE A 303 18.24 -9.29 -6.93
C ILE A 303 19.61 -9.70 -7.48
N ASP A 304 19.80 -10.99 -7.77
CA ASP A 304 21.08 -11.55 -8.26
C ASP A 304 22.30 -11.13 -7.42
N ASN A 305 22.16 -11.19 -6.09
CA ASN A 305 23.15 -10.74 -5.10
C ASN A 305 23.49 -9.23 -5.13
N LYS A 306 22.72 -8.40 -5.84
CA LYS A 306 22.88 -6.94 -5.87
C LYS A 306 21.73 -6.27 -5.11
N TRP A 307 22.07 -5.24 -4.34
CA TRP A 307 21.08 -4.36 -3.71
C TRP A 307 20.60 -3.31 -4.70
N LEU A 308 19.29 -3.19 -4.85
CA LEU A 308 18.63 -2.23 -5.74
C LEU A 308 17.54 -1.48 -4.98
N ILE A 309 17.35 -0.21 -5.33
CA ILE A 309 16.27 0.64 -4.82
C ILE A 309 14.97 0.24 -5.50
N ALA A 310 13.99 -0.13 -4.67
CA ALA A 310 12.64 -0.49 -5.08
C ALA A 310 11.66 0.69 -4.97
N GLY A 311 11.98 1.72 -4.18
CA GLY A 311 11.16 2.93 -4.03
C GLY A 311 11.55 3.77 -2.81
N LEU A 312 10.75 4.81 -2.54
CA LEU A 312 10.81 5.61 -1.32
C LEU A 312 9.47 5.51 -0.57
N SER A 313 9.52 5.55 0.77
CA SER A 313 8.33 5.70 1.62
C SER A 313 8.47 6.93 2.48
N SER A 314 7.40 7.73 2.54
CA SER A 314 7.20 8.68 3.64
C SER A 314 6.56 7.90 4.78
N GLU A 315 6.99 8.18 6.01
CA GLU A 315 6.16 7.90 7.19
C GLU A 315 5.20 9.06 7.43
#